data_AF-A0A842Y6H8-F1
#
_entry.id   AF-A0A842Y6H8-F1
#
_cell.length_a   1.000
_cell.length_b   1.000
_cell.length_c   1.000
_cell.angle_alpha   90.00
_cell.angle_beta   90.00
_cell.angle_gamma   90.00
#
_symmetry.space_group_name_H-M   'P 1'
#
loop_
_entity.id
_entity.type
_entity.pdbx_description
1 polymer ?
#
loop_
_entity_poly.entity_id
_entity_poly.type
_entity_poly.pdbx_seq_one_letter_code
_entity_poly.pdbx_strand_id
1 'polypeptide(L)' 'MRIITCSYCRFYEPIDKLKGDCFGVIVMANKPAEKCPTFQPKFSEFLLGNDGSDINPL' A
#
# COMPACT_ATOMS: atom_id res chain seq x y z
N MET A 1 12.92 1.46 3.71
CA MET A 1 11.53 1.75 4.15
C MET A 1 10.58 1.31 3.05
N ARG A 2 9.86 0.18 3.19
CA ARG A 2 8.85 -0.20 2.20
C ARG A 2 7.66 0.75 2.35
N ILE A 3 7.47 1.62 1.37
CA ILE A 3 6.33 2.54 1.35
C ILE A 3 5.10 1.70 1.07
N ILE A 4 4.21 1.57 2.06
CA ILE A 4 2.91 0.97 1.84
C ILE A 4 2.12 1.94 0.97
N THR A 5 1.61 1.46 -0.17
CA THR A 5 0.87 2.28 -1.13
C THR A 5 -0.59 1.83 -1.25
N CYS A 6 -1.45 2.57 -1.95
CA CYS A 6 -2.87 2.21 -2.07
C CYS A 6 -3.10 0.81 -2.67
N SER A 7 -2.17 0.29 -3.46
CA SER A 7 -2.22 -1.07 -3.99
C SER A 7 -2.18 -2.17 -2.92
N TYR A 8 -1.74 -1.85 -1.70
CA TYR A 8 -1.76 -2.73 -0.54
C TYR A 8 -3.14 -2.84 0.13
N CYS A 9 -4.14 -2.12 -0.37
CA CYS A 9 -5.51 -2.22 0.11
C CYS A 9 -6.04 -3.64 -0.11
N ARG A 10 -6.75 -4.18 0.89
CA ARG A 10 -7.35 -5.52 0.90
C ARG A 10 -8.23 -5.76 -0.31
N PHE A 11 -9.01 -4.75 -0.66
CA PHE A 11 -9.97 -4.75 -1.75
C PHE A 11 -9.43 -3.99 -2.97
N TYR A 12 -8.11 -3.91 -3.13
CA TYR A 12 -7.54 -3.23 -4.30
C TYR A 12 -7.80 -4.03 -5.58
N GLU A 13 -8.51 -3.42 -6.53
CA GLU A 13 -8.71 -3.93 -7.88
C GLU A 13 -8.02 -3.01 -8.89
N PRO A 14 -7.04 -3.50 -9.67
CA PRO A 14 -6.37 -2.68 -10.66
C PRO A 14 -7.34 -2.30 -11.79
N ILE A 15 -7.47 -1.00 -12.06
CA ILE A 15 -8.22 -0.47 -13.20
C ILE A 15 -7.27 -0.23 -14.38
N ASP A 16 -6.13 0.40 -14.10
CA ASP A 16 -5.08 0.73 -15.07
C ASP A 16 -3.70 0.61 -14.41
N LYS A 17 -2.62 0.82 -15.19
CA LYS A 17 -1.23 0.76 -14.71
C LYS A 17 -0.90 1.71 -13.55
N LEU A 18 -1.71 2.75 -13.34
CA LEU A 18 -1.46 3.82 -12.36
C LEU A 18 -2.55 3.95 -11.29
N LYS A 19 -3.71 3.31 -11.47
CA LYS A 19 -4.88 3.47 -10.60
C LYS A 19 -5.63 2.16 -10.43
N GLY A 20 -6.30 2.05 -9.30
CA GLY A 20 -7.20 0.95 -9.01
C GLY A 20 -8.34 1.43 -8.14
N ASP A 21 -9.34 0.58 -7.99
CA ASP A 21 -10.38 0.74 -7.00
C ASP A 21 -9.88 0.16 -5.65
N CYS A 22 -10.15 0.85 -4.56
CA CYS A 22 -10.04 0.30 -3.22
C CYS A 22 -11.37 0.57 -2.52
N PHE A 23 -12.20 -0.47 -2.43
CA PHE A 23 -13.48 -0.43 -1.72
C PHE A 23 -14.46 0.62 -2.29
N GLY A 24 -14.57 0.70 -3.61
CA GLY A 24 -15.43 1.65 -4.32
C GLY A 24 -14.84 3.04 -4.49
N VAL A 25 -13.56 3.24 -4.11
CA VAL A 25 -12.85 4.51 -4.28
C VAL A 25 -11.67 4.33 -5.22
N ILE A 26 -11.65 5.12 -6.29
CA ILE A 26 -10.54 5.14 -7.24
C ILE A 26 -9.33 5.83 -6.61
N VAL A 27 -8.23 5.10 -6.50
CA VAL A 27 -6.97 5.53 -5.87
C VAL A 27 -5.78 5.28 -6.78
N MET A 28 -4.73 6.09 -6.65
CA MET A 28 -3.50 5.87 -7.41
C MET A 28 -2.68 4.75 -6.76
N ALA A 29 -2.23 3.78 -7.55
CA ALA A 29 -1.49 2.60 -7.08
C ALA A 29 -0.22 2.96 -6.28
N ASN A 30 0.44 4.05 -6.68
CA ASN A 30 1.73 4.51 -6.14
C ASN A 30 1.60 5.58 -5.05
N LYS A 31 0.39 5.96 -4.64
CA LYS A 31 0.19 6.90 -3.53
C LYS A 31 0.48 6.18 -2.21
N PRO A 32 1.14 6.84 -1.22
CA PRO A 32 1.33 6.25 0.10
C PRO A 32 -0.01 5.99 0.78
N ALA A 33 -0.10 4.89 1.53
CA ALA A 33 -1.30 4.39 2.21
C ALA A 33 -1.97 5.44 3.10
N GLU A 34 -1.18 6.30 3.75
CA GLU A 34 -1.66 7.43 4.56
C GLU A 34 -2.51 8.44 3.77
N LYS A 35 -2.34 8.47 2.45
CA LYS A 35 -3.07 9.35 1.52
C LYS A 35 -4.15 8.60 0.73
N CYS A 36 -4.42 7.34 1.07
CA CYS A 36 -5.41 6.51 0.39
C CYS A 36 -6.72 6.54 1.20
N PRO A 37 -7.81 7.14 0.67
CA PRO A 37 -9.10 7.10 1.33
C PRO A 37 -9.57 5.64 1.48
N THR A 38 -10.11 5.30 2.66
CA THR A 38 -10.67 3.96 2.96
C THR A 38 -9.64 2.82 2.87
N PHE A 39 -8.36 3.11 3.09
CA PHE A 39 -7.32 2.08 3.09
C PHE A 39 -7.52 1.05 4.21
N GLN A 40 -7.80 -0.19 3.83
CA GLN A 40 -7.75 -1.34 4.72
C GLN A 40 -6.56 -2.20 4.32
N PRO A 41 -5.51 -2.32 5.14
CA PRO A 41 -4.34 -3.12 4.78
C PRO A 41 -4.70 -4.60 4.65
N LYS A 42 -4.03 -5.31 3.74
CA LYS A 42 -3.97 -6.78 3.79
C LYS A 42 -3.23 -7.19 5.06
N PHE A 43 -3.98 -7.63 6.07
CA PHE A 43 -3.47 -8.03 7.40
C PHE A 43 -2.34 -9.08 7.38
N SER A 44 -2.10 -9.76 6.25
CA SER A 44 -1.07 -10.80 6.15
C SER A 44 0.36 -10.27 5.99
N GLU A 45 0.56 -9.02 5.54
CA GLU A 45 1.91 -8.48 5.29
C GLU A 45 2.36 -7.46 6.36
N PHE A 46 1.43 -6.98 7.19
CA PHE A 46 1.73 -6.04 8.28
C PHE A 46 2.39 -6.71 9.50
N LEU A 47 2.24 -8.03 9.66
CA LEU A 47 2.91 -8.80 10.71
C LEU A 47 4.37 -9.18 10.35
N LEU A 48 4.82 -8.91 9.12
CA LEU A 48 6.22 -9.05 8.70
C LEU A 48 7.05 -7.79 8.99
N GLY A 49 6.74 -7.12 10.09
CA GLY A 49 7.34 -5.85 10.53
C GLY A 49 8.16 -5.97 11.81
N ASN A 50 8.76 -7.13 12.09
CA ASN A 50 9.77 -7.32 13.12
C ASN A 50 10.93 -8.18 12.58
N ASP A 51 11.77 -7.61 11.70
CA ASP A 51 13.23 -7.77 11.73
C ASP A 51 13.89 -6.68 10.87
N GLY A 52 14.98 -6.11 11.35
CA GLY A 52 15.59 -4.89 10.83
C GLY A 52 16.47 -5.04 9.58
N SER A 53 17.16 -3.93 9.30
CA SER A 53 18.31 -3.77 8.38
C SER A 53 18.01 -3.44 6.92
N ASP A 54 18.01 -2.14 6.63
CA ASP A 54 18.78 -1.60 5.51
C ASP A 54 19.52 -0.36 6.01
N ILE A 55 20.68 -0.65 6.60
CA ILE A 55 21.86 0.18 6.58
C ILE A 55 22.18 0.64 5.15
N ASN A 56 22.04 1.94 4.87
CA ASN A 56 23.04 2.68 4.08
C ASN A 56 22.82 4.20 4.26
N PRO A 57 23.38 4.81 5.32
CA PRO A 57 23.74 6.22 5.26
C PRO A 57 24.99 6.34 4.39
N LEU A 58 24.87 6.99 3.23
CA LEU A 58 26.03 7.50 2.50
C LEU A 58 26.63 8.69 3.26
#